data_AF-A0A821KJ31-F1
#
_entry.id   AF-A0A821KJ31-F1
#
_cell.length_a   1.000
_cell.length_b   1.000
_cell.length_c   1.000
_cell.angle_alpha   90.00
_cell.angle_beta   90.00
_cell.angle_gamma   90.00
#
_symmetry.space_group_name_H-M   'P 1'
#
loop_
_entity.id
_entity.type
_entity.pdbx_description
1 polymer ?
#
loop_
_entity_poly.entity_id
_entity_poly.type
_entity_poly.pdbx_seq_one_letter_code
_entity_poly.pdbx_strand_id
1 'polypeptide(L)' 'VHEAEKYFYELTSETFKEAHIHAVSRAVIWSVELISNSDQWEQYSFKLNGIIEDAFLKKYPH' A
#
# COMPACT_ATOMS: atom_id res chain seq x y z
N VAL A 1 24.85 -5.45 21.30
CA VAL A 1 24.48 -4.07 20.91
C VAL A 1 23.92 -4.05 19.48
N HIS A 2 24.60 -4.66 18.49
CA HIS A 2 24.14 -4.68 17.10
C HIS A 2 22.77 -5.34 16.80
N GLU A 3 22.37 -6.42 17.48
CA GLU A 3 21.10 -7.09 17.13
C GLU A 3 19.86 -6.29 17.56
N ALA A 4 19.90 -5.66 18.73
CA ALA A 4 18.80 -4.83 19.22
C ALA A 4 18.62 -3.55 18.36
N GLU A 5 19.74 -2.95 17.93
CA GLU A 5 19.72 -1.81 17.01
C GLU A 5 19.16 -2.22 15.63
N LYS A 6 19.61 -3.36 15.09
CA LYS A 6 19.09 -3.88 13.82
C LYS A 6 17.58 -4.14 13.88
N TYR A 7 17.11 -4.80 14.94
CA TYR A 7 15.69 -5.07 15.14
C TYR A 7 14.86 -3.77 15.26
N PHE A 8 15.39 -2.78 15.98
CA PHE A 8 14.75 -1.46 16.08
C PHE A 8 14.64 -0.77 14.71
N TYR A 9 15.70 -0.82 13.89
CA TYR A 9 15.67 -0.27 12.53
C TYR A 9 14.69 -0.98 11.62
N GLU A 10 14.62 -2.31 11.68
CA GLU A 10 13.66 -3.09 10.89
C GLU A 10 12.21 -2.74 11.25
N LEU A 11 11.89 -2.75 12.55
CA LEU A 11 10.54 -2.42 13.04
C LEU A 11 10.12 -0.99 12.68
N THR A 12 11.02 -0.02 12.87
CA THR A 12 10.74 1.39 12.55
C THR A 12 10.55 1.59 11.05
N SER A 13 11.37 0.95 10.21
CA SER A 13 11.25 0.98 8.74
C SER A 13 9.92 0.43 8.25
N GLU A 14 9.48 -0.70 8.81
CA GLU A 14 8.17 -1.29 8.48
C GLU A 14 7.02 -0.37 8.89
N THR A 15 7.09 0.21 10.09
CA THR A 15 6.07 1.16 10.59
C THR A 15 5.97 2.40 9.69
N PHE A 16 7.10 2.97 9.26
CA PHE A 16 7.11 4.10 8.34
C PHE A 16 6.53 3.74 6.97
N LYS A 17 6.84 2.55 6.46
CA LYS A 17 6.29 2.05 5.20
C LYS A 17 4.76 1.91 5.27
N GLU A 18 4.23 1.38 6.36
CA GLU A 18 2.78 1.25 6.54
C GLU A 18 2.10 2.61 6.71
N ALA A 19 2.69 3.54 7.47
CA ALA A 19 2.19 4.90 7.59
C ALA A 19 2.16 5.64 6.24
N HIS A 20 3.20 5.46 5.41
CA HIS A 20 3.26 6.01 4.05
C HIS A 20 2.17 5.44 3.15
N ILE A 21 2.03 4.11 3.11
CA ILE A 21 0.96 3.41 2.36
C ILE A 21 -0.42 3.94 2.80
N HIS A 22 -0.64 4.12 4.11
CA HIS A 22 -1.87 4.68 4.66
C HIS A 22 -2.10 6.14 4.28
N ALA A 23 -1.06 6.97 4.24
CA ALA A 23 -1.20 8.38 3.86
C ALA A 23 -1.57 8.52 2.38
N VAL A 24 -0.97 7.69 1.53
CA VAL A 24 -1.15 7.71 0.08
C VAL A 24 -2.53 7.17 -0.33
N SER A 25 -3.09 6.18 0.37
CA SER A 25 -4.39 5.59 0.03
C SER A 25 -5.62 6.38 0.48
N ARG A 26 -5.46 7.50 1.21
CA ARG A 26 -6.56 8.19 1.92
C ARG A 26 -7.74 8.67 1.06
N ALA A 27 -7.61 8.72 -0.27
CA ALA A 27 -8.67 9.20 -1.17
C ALA A 27 -8.96 8.27 -2.36
N VAL A 28 -8.20 7.18 -2.54
CA VAL A 28 -8.30 6.32 -3.73
C VAL A 28 -8.58 4.88 -3.30
N ILE A 29 -9.61 4.27 -3.89
CA ILE A 29 -9.96 2.86 -3.69
C ILE A 29 -9.82 2.15 -5.04
N TRP A 30 -8.78 1.34 -5.16
CA TRP A 30 -8.55 0.37 -6.21
C TRP A 30 -9.40 -0.88 -5.98
N SER A 31 -10.00 -1.36 -7.07
CA SER A 31 -10.84 -2.57 -7.09
C SER A 31 -10.50 -3.43 -8.31
N VAL A 32 -10.87 -4.70 -8.26
CA VAL A 32 -10.71 -5.66 -9.35
C VAL A 32 -12.04 -6.26 -9.75
N GLU A 33 -12.23 -6.46 -11.04
CA GLU A 33 -13.39 -7.18 -11.57
C GLU A 33 -13.22 -8.68 -11.29
N LEU A 34 -14.19 -9.30 -10.60
CA LEU A 34 -14.10 -10.70 -10.18
C LEU A 34 -14.30 -11.69 -11.34
N ILE A 35 -15.20 -11.35 -12.25
CA ILE A 35 -15.58 -12.17 -13.40
C ILE A 35 -15.57 -11.25 -14.62
N SER A 36 -14.85 -11.63 -15.67
CA SER A 36 -14.74 -10.81 -16.87
C SER A 36 -16.11 -10.52 -17.49
N ASN A 37 -16.37 -9.24 -17.77
CA ASN A 37 -17.63 -8.69 -18.26
C ASN A 37 -18.79 -8.84 -17.26
N SER A 38 -18.49 -8.66 -15.97
CA SER A 38 -19.50 -8.59 -14.92
C SER A 38 -19.45 -7.25 -14.20
N ASP A 39 -20.56 -6.84 -13.62
CA ASP A 39 -20.61 -5.65 -12.76
C ASP A 39 -20.14 -5.96 -11.32
N GLN A 40 -19.42 -7.07 -11.11
CA GLN A 40 -18.94 -7.48 -9.79
C GLN A 40 -17.50 -7.04 -9.56
N TRP A 41 -17.35 -6.07 -8.68
CA TRP A 41 -16.07 -5.50 -8.28
C TRP A 41 -15.76 -5.81 -6.82
N GLU A 42 -14.54 -6.26 -6.55
CA GLU A 42 -14.03 -6.46 -5.20
C GLU A 42 -12.94 -5.44 -4.91
N GLN A 43 -13.04 -4.80 -3.74
CA GLN A 43 -12.04 -3.85 -3.28
C GLN A 43 -10.81 -4.59 -2.76
N TYR A 44 -9.62 -4.07 -3.06
CA TYR A 44 -8.42 -4.59 -2.44
C TYR A 44 -8.39 -4.30 -0.93
N SER A 45 -7.58 -5.05 -0.18
CA SER A 45 -7.30 -4.70 1.21
C SER A 45 -6.69 -3.30 1.30
N PHE A 46 -6.83 -2.66 2.47
CA PHE A 46 -6.29 -1.32 2.68
C PHE A 46 -4.78 -1.25 2.38
N LYS A 47 -4.02 -2.30 2.75
CA LYS A 47 -2.58 -2.42 2.47
C LYS A 47 -2.30 -2.49 0.98
N LEU A 48 -3.06 -3.28 0.22
CA LEU A 48 -2.89 -3.40 -1.22
C LEU A 48 -3.26 -2.12 -1.95
N ASN A 49 -4.32 -1.44 -1.52
CA ASN A 49 -4.71 -0.12 -2.05
C ASN A 49 -3.56 0.87 -2.02
N GLY A 50 -2.89 1.04 -0.86
CA GLY A 50 -1.78 1.98 -0.76
C GLY A 50 -0.53 1.52 -1.52
N ILE A 51 -0.30 0.21 -1.71
CA ILE A 51 0.79 -0.28 -2.58
C ILE A 51 0.52 0.06 -4.05
N ILE A 52 -0.71 -0.14 -4.53
CA ILE A 52 -1.08 0.15 -5.91
C ILE A 52 -1.00 1.66 -6.16
N GLU A 53 -1.54 2.47 -5.26
CA GLU A 53 -1.50 3.93 -5.38
C GLU A 53 -0.07 4.49 -5.35
N ASP A 54 0.77 4.03 -4.42
CA ASP A 54 2.18 4.42 -4.37
C ASP A 54 2.93 4.06 -5.66
N ALA A 55 2.67 2.88 -6.23
CA ALA A 55 3.25 2.47 -7.50
C ALA A 55 2.73 3.31 -8.69
N PHE A 56 1.43 3.63 -8.69
CA PHE A 56 0.80 4.46 -9.72
C PHE A 56 1.40 5.86 -9.75
N LEU A 57 1.50 6.53 -8.59
CA LEU A 57 2.07 7.88 -8.46
C LEU A 57 3.55 7.93 -8.83
N LYS A 58 4.33 6.89 -8.52
CA LYS A 58 5.75 6.79 -8.93
C LYS A 58 5.92 6.67 -10.44
N LYS A 59 4.98 5.99 -11.12
CA LYS A 59 5.01 5.79 -12.56
C LYS A 59 4.47 7.01 -13.32
N TYR A 60 3.48 7.70 -12.76
CA TYR A 60 2.81 8.85 -13.34
C TYR A 60 2.87 10.07 -12.40
N PRO A 61 4.07 10.64 -12.18
CA PRO A 61 4.20 11.85 -11.39
C PRO A 61 3.51 13.02 -12.12
N HIS A 62 2.69 13.77 -11.38
CA HIS A 62 2.03 15.00 -11.85
C HIS A 62 3.04 16.13 -12.09
#